data_AF-A0A9D1YAI6-F1
#
_entry.id   AF-A0A9D1YAI6-F1
#
_cell.length_a   1.000
_cell.length_b   1.000
_cell.length_c   1.000
_cell.angle_alpha   90.00
_cell.angle_beta   90.00
_cell.angle_gamma   90.00
#
_symmetry.space_group_name_H-M   'P 1'
#
loop_
_entity.id
_entity.type
_entity.pdbx_description
1 polymer ?
#
loop_
_entity_poly.entity_id
_entity_poly.type
_entity_poly.pdbx_seq_one_letter_code
_entity_poly.pdbx_strand_id
1 'polypeptide(L)' 'MNLNQNPNHSIKCSVSNCSHHCAQDYCTLNEIRVGCCESNAKSCASTECASFQLGASNCKN' A
#
# COMPACT_ATOMS: atom_id res chain seq x y z
N MET A 1 0.93 4.17 -20.43
CA MET A 1 0.11 3.96 -19.23
C MET A 1 -0.19 2.47 -19.16
N ASN A 2 0.52 1.71 -18.32
CA ASN A 2 0.50 0.25 -18.38
C ASN A 2 -0.68 -0.32 -17.57
N LEU A 3 -1.77 -0.65 -18.28
CA LEU A 3 -2.98 -1.29 -17.76
C LEU A 3 -2.73 -2.78 -17.45
N ASN A 4 -2.21 -3.08 -16.25
CA ASN A 4 -2.50 -4.37 -15.62
C ASN A 4 -3.49 -4.12 -14.48
N GLN A 5 -4.73 -3.80 -14.85
CA GLN A 5 -5.84 -3.54 -13.93
C GLN A 5 -6.45 -4.87 -13.50
N ASN A 6 -5.74 -5.65 -12.70
CA ASN A 6 -6.33 -6.76 -11.98
C ASN A 6 -6.51 -6.31 -10.51
N PRO A 7 -7.58 -5.54 -10.20
CA PRO A 7 -7.80 -5.06 -8.85
C PRO A 7 -7.99 -6.26 -7.91
N ASN A 8 -7.22 -6.27 -6.84
CA ASN A 8 -7.45 -7.22 -5.77
C ASN A 8 -8.57 -6.67 -4.87
N HIS A 9 -9.77 -7.24 -5.01
CA HIS A 9 -10.94 -6.82 -4.22
C HIS A 9 -10.78 -7.08 -2.72
N SER A 10 -9.79 -7.88 -2.31
CA SER A 10 -9.42 -8.07 -0.90
C SER A 10 -8.53 -6.96 -0.35
N ILE A 11 -7.92 -6.12 -1.21
CA ILE A 11 -7.04 -5.02 -0.81
C ILE A 11 -7.62 -3.71 -1.31
N LYS A 12 -8.40 -3.07 -0.44
CA LYS A 12 -8.90 -1.71 -0.68
C LYS A 12 -7.78 -0.70 -0.44
N CYS A 13 -7.57 0.19 -1.39
CA CYS A 13 -6.57 1.24 -1.34
C CYS A 13 -7.19 2.56 -1.82
N SER A 14 -7.58 3.41 -0.87
CA SER A 14 -8.08 4.76 -1.17
C SER A 14 -6.96 5.79 -1.35
N VAL A 15 -5.69 5.36 -1.33
CA VAL A 15 -4.56 6.27 -1.49
C VAL A 15 -4.32 6.50 -2.97
N SER A 16 -4.74 7.66 -3.48
CA SER A 16 -4.64 8.01 -4.91
C SER A 16 -3.19 8.09 -5.41
N ASN A 17 -2.22 8.34 -4.51
CA ASN A 17 -0.79 8.37 -4.83
C ASN A 17 -0.10 6.99 -4.72
N CYS A 18 -0.85 5.91 -4.50
CA CYS A 18 -0.26 4.57 -4.48
C CYS A 18 0.17 4.17 -5.89
N SER A 19 1.42 3.72 -6.05
CA SER A 19 1.93 3.22 -7.34
C SER A 19 1.14 2.01 -7.86
N HIS A 20 0.51 1.26 -6.95
CA HIS A 20 -0.30 0.08 -7.24
C HIS A 20 -1.81 0.38 -7.19
N HIS A 21 -2.21 1.65 -7.16
CA HIS A 21 -3.61 2.06 -7.19
C HIS A 21 -4.26 1.62 -8.51
N CYS A 22 -5.40 0.95 -8.41
CA CYS A 22 -6.27 0.58 -9.52
C CYS A 22 -7.51 1.48 -9.51
N ALA A 23 -8.18 1.61 -10.65
CA ALA A 23 -9.50 2.23 -10.67
C ALA A 23 -10.42 1.57 -9.63
N GLN A 24 -11.26 2.38 -8.94
CA GLN A 24 -12.21 1.99 -7.89
C GLN A 24 -11.64 1.80 -6.47
N ASP A 25 -10.55 2.49 -6.09
CA ASP A 25 -9.99 2.41 -4.72
C ASP A 25 -9.52 1.01 -4.31
N TYR A 26 -8.92 0.28 -5.25
CA TYR A 26 -8.32 -1.04 -5.00
C TYR A 26 -6.83 -1.04 -5.32
N CYS A 27 -6.11 -2.00 -4.74
CA CYS A 27 -4.71 -2.26 -5.05
C CYS A 27 -4.61 -3.41 -6.05
N THR A 28 -3.63 -3.40 -6.96
CA THR A 28 -3.35 -4.54 -7.85
C THR A 28 -2.45 -5.60 -7.21
N LEU A 29 -1.96 -5.35 -5.99
CA LEU A 29 -1.11 -6.28 -5.25
C LEU A 29 -1.90 -7.53 -4.82
N ASN A 30 -1.25 -8.68 -4.86
CA ASN A 30 -1.81 -9.92 -4.30
C ASN A 30 -1.72 -9.97 -2.77
N GLU A 31 -0.68 -9.35 -2.20
CA GLU A 31 -0.42 -9.28 -0.76
C GLU A 31 -0.01 -7.86 -0.35
N ILE A 32 -0.38 -7.46 0.87
CA ILE A 32 0.18 -6.29 1.54
C ILE A 32 1.02 -6.75 2.72
N ARG A 33 2.15 -6.08 2.92
CA ARG A 33 2.91 -6.13 4.16
C ARG A 33 2.49 -4.93 4.98
N VAL A 34 2.16 -5.18 6.22
CA VAL A 34 1.96 -4.12 7.21
C VAL A 34 3.26 -4.00 7.99
N GLY A 35 3.81 -2.80 8.04
CA GLY A 35 5.00 -2.48 8.81
C GLY A 35 4.72 -1.30 9.73
N CYS A 36 5.76 -0.88 10.44
CA CYS A 36 5.74 0.30 11.27
C CYS A 36 7.07 1.02 11.04
N CYS A 37 7.05 2.34 10.84
CA CYS A 37 8.30 3.09 10.70
C CYS A 37 9.01 3.28 12.07
N GLU A 38 8.29 3.04 13.16
CA GLU A 38 8.83 2.93 14.51
C GLU A 38 9.15 1.46 14.81
N SER A 39 10.22 1.18 15.57
CA SER A 39 10.64 -0.20 15.91
C SER A 39 9.58 -1.02 16.65
N ASN A 40 8.53 -0.38 17.19
CA ASN A 40 7.45 -1.06 17.88
C ASN A 40 6.10 -0.43 17.52
N ALA A 41 5.23 -1.19 16.85
CA ALA A 41 3.86 -0.78 16.59
C ALA A 41 3.10 -0.67 17.93
N LYS A 42 2.85 0.56 18.38
CA LYS A 42 2.13 0.81 19.65
C LYS A 42 0.62 1.00 19.44
N SER A 43 0.21 1.31 18.22
CA SER A 43 -1.17 1.63 17.86
C SER A 43 -1.45 1.23 16.42
N CYS A 44 -2.72 0.96 16.08
CA CYS A 44 -3.13 0.76 14.68
C CYS A 44 -2.79 1.96 13.78
N ALA A 45 -2.74 3.17 14.35
CA ALA A 45 -2.29 4.36 13.61
C ALA A 45 -0.80 4.33 13.26
N SER A 46 0.03 3.58 14.00
CA SER A 46 1.45 3.38 13.70
C SER A 46 1.68 2.24 12.72
N THR A 47 0.68 1.40 12.46
CA THR A 47 0.80 0.34 11.45
C THR A 47 0.47 0.89 10.08
N GLU A 48 1.45 0.89 9.20
CA GLU A 48 1.37 1.40 7.84
C GLU A 48 1.52 0.25 6.84
N CYS A 49 1.03 0.43 5.61
CA CYS A 49 1.27 -0.55 4.57
C CYS A 49 2.73 -0.46 4.12
N ALA A 50 3.58 -1.38 4.56
CA ALA A 50 4.97 -1.50 4.11
C ALA A 50 5.10 -1.92 2.63
N SER A 51 4.06 -2.50 2.04
CA SER A 51 3.99 -2.70 0.58
C SER A 51 3.65 -1.43 -0.20
N PHE A 52 3.31 -0.33 0.47
CA PHE A 52 3.02 0.94 -0.17
C PHE A 52 4.29 1.55 -0.75
N GLN A 53 4.22 1.97 -2.01
CA GLN A 53 5.31 2.66 -2.70
C GLN A 53 4.82 4.02 -3.20
N LEU A 54 5.38 5.08 -2.63
CA LEU A 54 5.21 6.48 -3.05
C LEU A 54 6.43 6.90 -3.88
N GLY A 55 6.58 6.37 -5.10
CA GLY A 55 7.83 6.53 -5.86
C GLY A 55 9.03 5.84 -5.19
N ALA A 56 10.27 6.29 -5.48
CA ALA A 56 11.52 5.66 -5.01
C ALA A 56 11.79 5.75 -3.49
N SER A 57 10.81 6.21 -2.71
CA SER A 57 10.95 6.45 -1.27
C SER A 57 10.00 5.53 -0.52
N ASN A 58 10.55 4.50 0.11
CA ASN A 58 9.87 3.70 1.14
C ASN A 58 10.20 4.30 2.52
N CYS A 59 9.25 4.26 3.49
CA CYS A 59 9.59 4.47 4.90
C CYS A 59 10.50 3.29 5.30
N LYS A 60 11.80 3.53 5.30
CA LYS A 60 12.80 2.54 5.66
C LYS A 60 12.72 2.31 7.16
N ASN A 61 12.40 1.09 7.55
CA ASN A 61 12.83 0.56 8.84
C ASN A 61 14.32 0.24 8.77
#